data_AF-A0A939DSD0-F1
#
_entry.id   AF-A0A939DSD0-F1
#
_cell.length_a   1.000
_cell.length_b   1.000
_cell.length_c   1.000
_cell.angle_alpha   90.00
_cell.angle_beta   90.00
_cell.angle_gamma   90.00
#
_symmetry.space_group_name_H-M   'P 1'
#
loop_
_entity.id
_entity.type
_entity.pdbx_description
1 polymer ?
#
loop_
_entity_poly.entity_id
_entity_poly.type
_entity_poly.pdbx_seq_one_letter_code
_entity_poly.pdbx_strand_id
1 'polypeptide(L)' 'KVQLMTNNPRKIKALTDLGIEVVGRTPIDHGITDDNKGYIRTKTQKLGHEFDPHLLK' A
#
# COMPACT_ATOMS: atom_id res chain seq x y z
N LYS A 1 -5.50 -8.88 -16.81
CA LYS A 1 -4.24 -8.18 -16.46
C LYS A 1 -4.56 -6.80 -15.88
N VAL A 2 -4.15 -6.52 -14.64
CA VAL A 2 -4.38 -5.23 -13.96
C VAL A 2 -3.09 -4.70 -13.36
N GLN A 3 -2.92 -3.38 -13.39
CA GLN A 3 -1.90 -2.68 -12.61
C GLN A 3 -2.56 -2.17 -11.34
N LEU A 4 -2.11 -2.67 -10.19
CA LEU A 4 -2.78 -2.43 -8.92
C LEU A 4 -2.17 -1.22 -8.21
N MET A 5 -2.97 -0.18 -8.02
CA MET A 5 -2.62 0.93 -7.15
C MET A 5 -2.86 0.56 -5.69
N THR A 6 -1.82 0.21 -4.94
CA THR A 6 -1.97 -0.15 -3.52
C THR A 6 -0.68 -0.05 -2.71
N ASN A 7 -0.83 0.29 -1.42
CA ASN A 7 0.22 0.19 -0.40
C ASN A 7 0.05 -1.06 0.47
N ASN A 8 -0.98 -1.89 0.23
CA ASN A 8 -1.23 -3.09 0.99
C ASN A 8 -0.81 -4.34 0.18
N PRO A 9 0.32 -4.98 0.50
CA PRO A 9 0.78 -6.17 -0.23
C PRO A 9 -0.21 -7.35 -0.14
N ARG A 10 -1.03 -7.42 0.91
CA ARG A 10 -2.06 -8.46 1.06
C ARG A 10 -3.14 -8.38 -0.02
N LYS A 11 -3.40 -7.18 -0.57
CA LYS A 11 -4.36 -7.00 -1.67
C LYS A 11 -3.86 -7.60 -2.98
N ILE A 12 -2.55 -7.58 -3.23
CA ILE A 12 -1.95 -8.23 -4.39
C ILE A 12 -2.25 -9.73 -4.30
N LYS A 13 -1.88 -10.35 -3.17
CA LYS A 13 -2.13 -11.78 -2.94
C LYS A 13 -3.60 -12.15 -3.09
N ALA A 14 -4.50 -11.41 -2.45
CA ALA A 14 -5.94 -11.68 -2.51
C ALA A 14 -6.50 -11.61 -3.94
N LEU A 15 -6.06 -10.66 -4.77
CA LEU A 15 -6.51 -10.56 -6.16
C LEU A 15 -5.92 -11.70 -7.01
N THR A 16 -4.66 -12.05 -6.80
CA THR A 16 -4.04 -13.21 -7.47
C THR A 16 -4.75 -14.51 -7.12
N ASP A 17 -5.10 -14.72 -5.84
CA ASP A 17 -5.84 -15.90 -5.37
C ASP A 17 -7.25 -15.98 -5.97
N LEU A 18 -7.85 -14.85 -6.34
CA LEU A 18 -9.13 -14.76 -7.05
C LEU A 18 -8.98 -14.96 -8.58
N GLY A 19 -7.80 -15.29 -9.07
CA GLY A 19 -7.51 -15.49 -10.50
C GLY A 19 -7.32 -14.19 -11.29
N ILE A 20 -7.20 -13.05 -10.61
CA ILE A 20 -6.94 -11.77 -11.27
C ILE A 20 -5.43 -11.62 -11.47
N GLU A 21 -5.02 -11.57 -12.73
CA GLU A 21 -3.61 -11.37 -13.08
C GLU A 21 -3.16 -9.93 -12.78
N VAL A 22 -2.42 -9.75 -11.68
CA VAL A 22 -1.77 -8.49 -11.30
C VAL A 22 -0.40 -8.40 -11.98
N VAL A 23 -0.25 -7.49 -12.94
CA VAL A 23 0.98 -7.35 -13.74
C VAL A 23 1.97 -6.33 -13.18
N GLY A 24 1.55 -5.57 -12.17
CA GLY A 24 2.40 -4.57 -11.53
C GLY A 24 1.71 -3.91 -10.35
N ARG A 25 2.51 -3.28 -9.50
CA ARG A 25 2.07 -2.47 -8.36
C ARG A 25 2.50 -1.03 -8.59
N THR A 26 1.59 -0.09 -8.35
CA THR A 26 1.91 1.32 -8.20
C THR A 26 1.60 1.76 -6.77
N PRO A 27 2.57 2.28 -6.01
CA PRO A 27 2.30 2.86 -4.70
C PRO A 27 1.32 4.02 -4.79
N ILE A 28 0.52 4.23 -3.74
CA ILE A 28 -0.34 5.41 -3.61
C ILE A 28 0.40 6.39 -2.70
N ASP A 29 0.73 7.55 -3.25
CA ASP A 29 1.25 8.67 -2.48
C ASP A 29 0.10 9.63 -2.12
N HIS A 30 -0.02 9.94 -0.83
CA HIS A 30 -0.98 10.90 -0.28
C HIS A 30 -0.30 11.93 0.64
N GLY A 31 1.05 11.94 0.68
CA GLY A 31 1.83 12.72 1.64
C GLY A 31 1.62 12.33 3.10
N ILE A 32 2.47 12.88 3.98
CA ILE A 32 2.29 12.83 5.42
C ILE A 32 1.92 14.21 5.95
N THR A 33 0.85 14.25 6.73
CA THR A 33 0.39 15.40 7.48
C THR A 33 0.29 15.01 8.96
N ASP A 34 0.23 16.00 9.85
CA ASP A 34 0.07 15.71 11.28
C ASP A 34 -1.18 14.89 11.58
N ASP A 35 -2.26 15.13 10.83
CA ASP A 35 -3.52 14.40 10.95
C ASP A 35 -3.43 12.92 10.50
N ASN A 36 -2.68 12.64 9.43
CA ASN A 36 -2.63 11.30 8.83
C ASN A 36 -1.45 10.44 9.35
N LYS A 37 -0.51 11.04 10.08
CA LYS A 37 0.70 10.37 10.58
C LYS A 37 0.40 9.17 11.46
N GLY A 38 -0.56 9.30 12.39
CA GLY A 38 -0.98 8.19 13.26
C GLY A 38 -1.61 7.03 12.48
N TYR A 39 -2.37 7.36 11.45
CA TYR A 39 -3.00 6.39 10.56
C TYR A 39 -1.97 5.62 9.74
N ILE A 40 -1.01 6.32 9.12
CA ILE A 40 0.05 5.72 8.31
C ILE A 40 0.92 4.83 9.20
N ARG A 41 1.35 5.32 10.37
CA ARG A 41 2.12 4.52 11.34
C ARG A 41 1.41 3.22 11.69
N THR A 42 0.11 3.29 11.98
CA THR A 42 -0.70 2.10 12.31
C THR A 42 -0.75 1.13 11.14
N LYS A 43 -0.96 1.62 9.91
CA LYS A 43 -0.99 0.79 8.70
C LYS A 43 0.35 0.12 8.42
N THR A 44 1.47 0.82 8.61
CA THR A 44 2.81 0.25 8.45
C THR A 44 3.07 -0.81 9.52
N GLN A 45 2.92 -0.44 10.80
CA GLN A 45 3.33 -1.29 11.93
C GLN A 45 2.42 -2.51 12.13
N LYS A 46 1.10 -2.35 11.96
CA LYS A 46 0.14 -3.43 12.23
C LYS A 46 -0.28 -4.22 11.00
N LEU A 47 -0.30 -3.58 9.82
CA LEU A 47 -0.85 -4.20 8.61
C LEU A 47 0.22 -4.47 7.53
N GLY A 48 1.49 -4.14 7.81
CA GLY A 48 2.60 -4.36 6.88
C GLY A 48 2.47 -3.56 5.60
N HIS A 49 1.83 -2.38 5.66
CA HIS A 49 1.74 -1.52 4.48
C HIS A 49 3.12 -0.98 4.11
N GLU A 50 3.41 -1.01 2.82
CA GLU A 50 4.65 -0.50 2.25
C GLU A 50 4.41 0.92 1.72
N PHE A 51 4.81 1.91 2.51
CA PHE A 51 4.88 3.31 2.09
C PHE A 51 6.32 3.63 1.68
N ASP A 52 6.50 4.58 0.76
CA ASP A 52 7.83 5.04 0.38
C ASP A 52 8.54 5.68 1.60
N PRO A 53 9.74 5.22 1.98
CA PRO A 53 10.51 5.80 3.08
C PRO A 53 10.80 7.29 2.93
N HIS A 54 10.83 7.83 1.71
CA HIS A 54 11.03 9.25 1.46
C HIS A 54 9.83 10.09 1.93
N LEU A 55 8.64 9.48 2.04
CA LEU A 55 7.43 10.12 2.54
C LEU A 55 7.36 10.16 4.06
N LEU A 56 8.17 9.37 4.77
CA LEU A 56 8.20 9.33 6.25
C LEU A 56 9.01 10.47 6.89
N LYS A 57 9.59 11.37 6.08
CA LYS A 57 10.38 12.52 6.53
C LYS A 57 9.51 13.74 6.77
#